data_AF-A0A1H3NQU8-F1
#
_entry.id   AF-A0A1H3NQU8-F1
#
_cell.length_a   1.000
_cell.length_b   1.000
_cell.length_c   1.000
_cell.angle_alpha   90.00
_cell.angle_beta   90.00
_cell.angle_gamma   90.00
#
_symmetry.space_group_name_H-M   'P 1'
#
loop_
_entity.id
_entity.type
_entity.pdbx_description
1 polymer ?
#
loop_
_entity_poly.entity_id
_entity_poly.type
_entity_poly.pdbx_seq_one_letter_code
_entity_poly.pdbx_strand_id
1 'polypeptide(L)'
;MKSYSIITGNPYEQLIISNISVSYEDFNNGNPYNTTFNVKVISGDFTGVSEFEYNIKDFIRFVKEIRELYDFKLRQVELNDICYGSNIQFCLDKTGHITISGTIYGNAVEETFIEVMEG
;
A
#
# COMPACT_ATOMS: atom_id res chain seq x y z
N MET A 1 -1.33 14.19 11.78
CA MET A 1 -0.58 13.68 10.61
C MET A 1 -1.60 13.13 9.62
N LYS A 2 -1.52 13.43 8.33
CA LYS A 2 -2.51 12.93 7.35
C LYS A 2 -2.15 11.51 6.92
N SER A 3 -3.15 10.63 6.90
CA SER A 3 -3.06 9.28 6.35
C SER A 3 -4.17 9.09 5.31
N TYR A 4 -3.93 8.21 4.36
CA TYR A 4 -4.83 7.87 3.26
C TYR A 4 -5.03 6.36 3.25
N SER A 5 -6.27 5.90 3.23
CA SER A 5 -6.60 4.49 3.20
C SER A 5 -7.12 4.09 1.83
N ILE A 6 -6.60 2.99 1.29
CA ILE A 6 -7.14 2.26 0.15
C ILE A 6 -7.97 1.12 0.76
N ILE A 7 -9.28 1.14 0.52
CA ILE A 7 -10.24 0.22 1.10
C ILE A 7 -10.75 -0.70 -0.01
N THR A 8 -10.61 -2.01 0.19
CA THR A 8 -10.96 -3.03 -0.81
C THR A 8 -12.44 -3.42 -0.83
N GLY A 9 -13.25 -2.84 0.08
CA GLY A 9 -14.60 -3.31 0.40
C GLY A 9 -14.62 -4.45 1.45
N ASN A 10 -13.47 -5.09 1.71
CA ASN A 10 -13.27 -6.01 2.81
C ASN A 10 -12.57 -5.26 3.97
N PRO A 11 -13.17 -5.19 5.18
CA PRO A 11 -12.56 -4.47 6.31
C PRO A 11 -11.23 -5.10 6.80
N TYR A 12 -10.96 -6.36 6.45
CA TYR A 12 -9.72 -7.06 6.79
C TYR A 12 -8.63 -6.91 5.72
N GLU A 13 -8.85 -6.10 4.69
CA GLU A 13 -7.94 -5.90 3.57
C GLU A 13 -7.78 -4.39 3.32
N GLN A 14 -6.70 -3.81 3.85
CA GLN A 14 -6.47 -2.36 3.81
C GLN A 14 -5.00 -2.02 3.55
N LEU A 15 -4.78 -0.98 2.76
CA LEU A 15 -3.49 -0.28 2.68
C LEU A 15 -3.65 1.13 3.24
N ILE A 16 -2.80 1.49 4.20
CA ILE A 16 -2.75 2.84 4.77
C ILE A 16 -1.41 3.46 4.41
N ILE A 17 -1.46 4.61 3.73
CA ILE A 17 -0.30 5.42 3.38
C ILE A 17 -0.28 6.66 4.27
N SER A 18 0.86 6.96 4.87
CA SER A 18 1.04 8.14 5.73
C SER A 18 2.44 8.72 5.55
N ASN A 19 2.70 9.89 6.13
CA ASN A 19 4.03 10.51 6.10
C ASN A 19 4.62 10.73 4.71
N ILE A 20 3.76 11.08 3.75
CA ILE A 20 4.23 11.40 2.40
C ILE A 20 5.10 12.65 2.45
N SER A 21 6.37 12.50 2.09
CA SER A 21 7.35 13.55 1.93
C SER A 21 7.85 13.55 0.49
N VAL A 22 7.96 14.73 -0.12
CA VAL A 22 8.42 14.90 -1.50
C VAL A 22 9.56 15.92 -1.53
N SER A 23 10.72 15.50 -2.02
CA SER A 23 11.85 16.38 -2.32
C SER A 23 11.73 16.90 -3.75
N TYR A 24 11.28 18.15 -3.89
CA TYR A 24 11.19 18.79 -5.21
C TYR A 24 12.57 19.10 -5.80
N GLU A 25 13.59 19.26 -4.97
CA GLU A 25 14.97 19.41 -5.43
C GLU A 25 15.44 18.13 -6.13
N ASP A 26 15.31 16.97 -5.47
CA ASP A 26 15.62 15.66 -6.07
C ASP A 26 14.81 15.41 -7.33
N PHE A 27 13.52 15.71 -7.29
CA PHE A 27 12.65 15.60 -8.46
C PHE A 27 13.16 16.45 -9.65
N ASN A 28 13.51 17.71 -9.40
CA ASN A 28 14.00 18.62 -10.44
C ASN A 28 15.39 18.20 -10.98
N ASN A 29 16.19 17.55 -10.13
CA ASN A 29 17.48 16.97 -10.51
C ASN A 29 17.35 15.60 -11.21
N GLY A 30 16.13 15.08 -11.38
CA GLY A 30 15.87 13.80 -12.03
C GLY A 30 16.20 12.58 -11.16
N ASN A 31 16.39 12.76 -9.86
CA ASN A 31 16.61 11.67 -8.92
C ASN A 31 15.29 10.87 -8.73
N PRO A 32 15.27 9.54 -8.97
CA PRO A 32 14.07 8.74 -8.82
C PRO A 32 13.65 8.55 -7.35
N TYR A 33 14.55 8.73 -6.39
CA TYR A 33 14.33 8.64 -4.94
C TYR A 33 13.90 9.99 -4.36
N ASN A 34 12.79 10.54 -4.88
CA ASN A 34 12.34 11.89 -4.53
C ASN A 34 11.11 11.93 -3.63
N THR A 35 10.55 10.76 -3.28
CA THR A 35 9.37 10.64 -2.44
C THR A 35 9.57 9.53 -1.42
N THR A 36 9.19 9.77 -0.17
CA THR A 36 9.11 8.74 0.86
C THR A 36 7.75 8.74 1.53
N PHE A 37 7.29 7.57 1.96
CA PHE A 37 6.05 7.43 2.74
C PHE A 37 6.05 6.14 3.54
N ASN A 38 5.25 6.13 4.61
CA ASN A 38 4.99 4.95 5.40
C ASN A 38 3.79 4.20 4.83
N VAL A 39 3.93 2.89 4.76
CA VAL A 39 2.89 1.95 4.37
C VAL A 39 2.57 1.04 5.54
N LYS A 40 1.29 0.91 5.87
CA LYS A 40 0.74 -0.16 6.71
C LYS A 40 -0.18 -1.03 5.86
N VAL A 41 0.08 -2.33 5.83
CA VAL A 41 -0.77 -3.34 5.19
C VAL A 41 -1.51 -4.09 6.28
N ILE A 42 -2.80 -4.32 6.06
CA ILE A 42 -3.64 -5.24 6.83
C ILE A 42 -4.21 -6.23 5.82
N SER A 43 -3.96 -7.53 6.01
CA SER A 43 -4.50 -8.61 5.18
C SER A 43 -4.82 -9.82 6.06
N GLY A 44 -6.10 -10.01 6.37
CA GLY A 44 -6.54 -10.98 7.38
C GLY A 44 -5.92 -10.69 8.74
N ASP A 45 -5.23 -11.68 9.32
CA ASP A 45 -4.54 -11.57 10.61
C ASP A 45 -3.13 -10.97 10.50
N PHE A 46 -2.65 -10.73 9.28
CA PHE A 46 -1.35 -10.12 9.05
C PHE A 46 -1.44 -8.60 9.09
N THR A 47 -0.56 -7.99 9.88
CA THR A 47 -0.30 -6.55 9.86
C THR A 47 1.19 -6.28 9.69
N GLY A 48 1.52 -5.38 8.76
CA GLY A 48 2.91 -5.07 8.49
C GLY A 48 3.12 -3.60 8.17
N VAL A 49 4.27 -3.05 8.57
CA VAL A 49 4.64 -1.65 8.36
C VAL A 49 6.00 -1.55 7.71
N SER A 50 6.09 -0.71 6.68
CA SER A 50 7.34 -0.41 5.96
C SER A 50 7.39 1.07 5.57
N GLU A 51 8.59 1.62 5.50
CA GLU A 51 8.84 2.84 4.73
C GLU A 51 9.06 2.45 3.26
N PHE A 52 8.62 3.29 2.34
CA PHE A 52 8.81 3.14 0.90
C PHE A 52 9.60 4.34 0.37
N GLU A 53 10.58 4.07 -0.49
CA GLU A 53 11.23 5.06 -1.34
C GLU A 53 10.67 4.96 -2.75
N TYR A 54 10.30 6.11 -3.32
CA TYR A 54 9.52 6.14 -4.55
C TYR A 54 9.74 7.39 -5.39
N ASN A 55 9.24 7.34 -6.61
CA ASN A 55 9.15 8.49 -7.50
C ASN A 55 7.74 9.10 -7.46
N ILE A 56 7.63 10.42 -7.31
CA ILE A 56 6.33 11.10 -7.22
C ILE A 56 5.45 10.88 -8.47
N LYS A 57 6.02 10.76 -9.67
CA LYS A 57 5.26 10.51 -10.89
C LYS A 57 4.66 9.10 -10.89
N ASP A 58 5.44 8.11 -10.44
CA ASP A 58 4.97 6.74 -10.30
C ASP A 58 3.93 6.64 -9.17
N PHE A 59 4.06 7.43 -8.09
CA PHE A 59 3.05 7.54 -7.04
C PHE A 59 1.71 8.06 -7.58
N ILE A 60 1.76 9.13 -8.37
CA ILE A 60 0.57 9.69 -9.01
C ILE A 60 -0.04 8.69 -10.00
N ARG A 61 0.78 7.92 -10.74
CA ARG A 61 0.30 6.85 -11.61
C ARG A 61 -0.41 5.77 -10.80
N PHE A 62 0.22 5.27 -9.74
CA PHE A 62 -0.35 4.27 -8.84
C PHE A 62 -1.73 4.71 -8.30
N VAL A 63 -1.87 5.95 -7.83
CA VAL A 63 -3.16 6.48 -7.35
C VAL A 63 -4.23 6.50 -8.45
N LYS A 64 -3.86 6.77 -9.71
CA LYS A 64 -4.79 6.70 -10.84
C LYS A 64 -5.18 5.26 -11.15
N GLU A 65 -4.22 4.34 -11.16
CA GLU A 65 -4.45 2.92 -11.42
C GLU A 65 -5.37 2.31 -10.35
N ILE A 66 -5.23 2.68 -9.07
CA ILE A 66 -6.16 2.27 -8.01
C ILE A 66 -7.59 2.74 -8.28
N ARG A 67 -7.78 3.96 -8.81
CA ARG A 67 -9.12 4.44 -9.21
C ARG A 67 -9.66 3.64 -10.38
N GLU A 68 -8.81 3.32 -11.34
CA GLU A 68 -9.19 2.48 -12.48
C GLU A 68 -9.51 1.03 -12.07
N LEU A 69 -8.87 0.51 -11.03
CA LEU A 69 -9.22 -0.75 -10.38
C LEU A 69 -10.62 -0.70 -9.79
N TYR A 70 -10.96 0.36 -9.04
CA TYR A 70 -12.33 0.56 -8.51
C TYR A 70 -13.39 0.74 -9.60
N ASP A 71 -13.02 1.33 -10.73
CA ASP A 71 -13.89 1.46 -11.91
C ASP A 71 -13.98 0.18 -12.75
N PHE A 72 -13.40 -0.95 -12.29
CA PHE A 72 -13.34 -2.23 -13.01
C PHE A 72 -12.65 -2.15 -14.39
N LYS A 73 -11.81 -1.12 -14.61
CA LYS A 73 -11.03 -0.93 -15.84
C LYS A 73 -9.71 -1.69 -15.82
N LEU A 74 -9.15 -1.88 -14.62
CA LEU A 74 -7.98 -2.72 -14.37
C LEU A 74 -8.39 -3.93 -13.52
N ARG A 75 -7.58 -4.99 -13.59
CA ARG A 75 -7.71 -6.17 -12.72
C ARG A 75 -6.62 -6.28 -11.67
N GLN A 76 -5.53 -5.55 -11.86
CA GLN A 76 -4.34 -5.65 -11.03
C GLN A 76 -3.65 -4.29 -10.98
N VAL A 77 -3.17 -3.91 -9.80
CA VAL A 77 -2.35 -2.70 -9.58
C VAL A 77 -1.24 -3.06 -8.60
N GLU A 78 -0.06 -2.49 -8.79
CA GLU A 78 1.12 -2.78 -7.97
C GLU A 78 1.74 -1.52 -7.39
N LEU A 79 2.22 -1.64 -6.16
CA LEU A 79 3.03 -0.66 -5.46
C LEU A 79 4.37 -1.32 -5.14
N ASN A 80 5.43 -0.83 -5.77
CA ASN A 80 6.77 -1.39 -5.69
C ASN A 80 7.70 -0.39 -5.00
N ASP A 81 8.34 -0.77 -3.90
CA ASP A 81 9.43 0.02 -3.34
C ASP A 81 10.64 0.00 -4.29
N ILE A 82 11.31 1.14 -4.50
CA ILE A 82 12.49 1.20 -5.37
C ILE A 82 13.70 0.55 -4.69
N CYS A 83 13.80 0.63 -3.36
CA CYS A 83 15.03 0.34 -2.64
C CYS A 83 15.10 -1.11 -2.12
N TYR A 84 14.21 -1.49 -1.20
CA TYR A 84 14.29 -2.73 -0.44
C TYR A 84 13.47 -3.88 -1.04
N GLY A 85 12.85 -3.66 -2.21
CA GLY A 85 12.14 -4.71 -2.95
C GLY A 85 10.79 -5.10 -2.35
N SER A 86 10.23 -4.31 -1.44
CA SER A 86 8.85 -4.47 -1.00
C SER A 86 7.91 -4.33 -2.20
N ASN A 87 6.96 -5.24 -2.35
CA ASN A 87 5.93 -5.21 -3.39
C ASN A 87 4.57 -5.49 -2.77
N ILE A 88 3.58 -4.71 -3.15
CA ILE A 88 2.19 -4.88 -2.75
C ILE A 88 1.34 -4.88 -4.02
N GLN A 89 0.49 -5.88 -4.15
CA GLN A 89 -0.37 -6.11 -5.30
C GLN A 89 -1.84 -6.11 -4.87
N PHE A 90 -2.65 -5.38 -5.62
CA PHE A 90 -4.11 -5.37 -5.50
C PHE A 90 -4.67 -6.15 -6.67
N CYS A 91 -5.44 -7.21 -6.39
CA CYS A 91 -6.06 -8.06 -7.40
C CYS A 91 -7.57 -8.02 -7.28
N LEU A 92 -8.25 -7.58 -8.35
CA LEU A 92 -9.71 -7.56 -8.47
C LEU A 92 -10.19 -8.88 -9.09
N ASP A 93 -11.02 -9.61 -8.35
CA ASP A 93 -11.64 -10.83 -8.85
C ASP A 93 -12.88 -10.56 -9.72
N LYS A 94 -13.45 -11.62 -10.30
CA LYS A 94 -14.63 -11.52 -11.19
C LYS A 94 -15.92 -11.15 -10.44
N THR A 95 -15.91 -11.22 -9.12
CA THR A 95 -17.04 -10.92 -8.24
C THR A 95 -16.93 -9.52 -7.61
N GLY A 96 -15.86 -8.77 -7.92
CA GLY A 96 -15.66 -7.41 -7.47
C GLY A 96 -14.91 -7.28 -6.14
N HIS A 97 -14.35 -8.37 -5.60
CA HIS A 97 -13.52 -8.30 -4.41
C HIS A 97 -12.08 -7.95 -4.78
N ILE A 98 -11.46 -7.08 -3.99
CA ILE A 98 -10.05 -6.76 -4.11
C ILE A 98 -9.30 -7.48 -2.98
N THR A 99 -8.27 -8.23 -3.34
CA THR A 99 -7.33 -8.87 -2.40
C THR A 99 -6.01 -8.13 -2.42
N ILE A 100 -5.38 -7.94 -1.26
CA ILE A 100 -4.03 -7.42 -1.15
C ILE A 100 -3.08 -8.61 -0.92
N SER A 101 -1.98 -8.63 -1.64
CA SER A 101 -0.92 -9.64 -1.45
C SER A 101 0.44 -9.03 -1.74
N GLY A 102 1.52 -9.70 -1.34
CA GLY A 102 2.86 -9.24 -1.67
C GLY A 102 3.88 -9.58 -0.59
N THR A 103 5.00 -8.86 -0.62
CA THR A 103 6.09 -8.97 0.35
C THR A 103 6.43 -7.58 0.85
N ILE A 104 6.50 -7.41 2.17
CA ILE A 104 7.00 -6.17 2.76
C ILE A 104 8.27 -6.48 3.56
N TYR A 105 9.26 -5.62 3.43
CA TYR A 105 10.49 -5.66 4.22
C TYR A 105 10.48 -4.50 5.20
N GLY A 106 10.38 -4.80 6.50
CA GLY A 106 10.21 -3.79 7.55
C GLY A 106 9.85 -4.42 8.88
N ASN A 107 9.24 -3.65 9.78
CA ASN A 107 8.71 -4.18 11.03
C ASN A 107 7.36 -4.85 10.78
N ALA A 108 7.31 -6.17 10.87
CA ALA A 108 6.07 -6.94 10.89
C ALA A 108 5.66 -7.24 12.34
N VAL A 109 4.37 -7.07 12.66
CA VAL A 109 3.79 -7.47 13.95
C VAL A 109 2.64 -8.42 13.63
N GLU A 110 2.75 -9.68 14.04
CA GLU A 110 1.59 -10.57 14.03
C GLU A 110 0.60 -10.08 15.09
N GLU A 111 -0.60 -9.65 14.68
CA GLU A 111 -1.66 -9.35 15.63
C GLU A 111 -2.31 -10.69 16.03
N THR A 112 -1.82 -11.30 17.11
CA THR A 112 -2.52 -12.42 17.76
C THR A 112 -3.86 -11.93 18.28
N PHE A 113 -4.96 -12.36 17.65
CA PHE A 113 -6.30 -12.23 18.22
C PHE A 113 -6.36 -13.03 19.53
N ILE A 114 -6.43 -12.34 20.67
CA ILE A 114 -6.85 -12.97 21.91
C ILE A 114 -8.39 -12.96 21.90
N GLU A 115 -8.97 -14.10 21.53
CA GLU A 115 -10.40 -14.34 21.70
C GLU A 115 -10.68 -14.45 23.22
N VAL A 116 -11.11 -13.34 23.83
CA VAL A 116 -11.59 -13.35 25.21
C VAL A 116 -12.96 -14.02 25.22
N MET A 117 -12.99 -15.33 25.49
CA MET A 117 -14.21 -16.02 25.87
C MET A 117 -14.57 -15.59 27.29
N GLU A 118 -15.55 -14.70 27.44
CA GLU A 118 -16.20 -14.49 28.73
C GLU A 118 -16.98 -15.77 29.08
N GLY A 119 -16.64 -16.38 30.22
CA GLY A 119 -17.32 -17.54 30.81
C GLY A 119 -18.21 -17.16 31.99
#